data_AF-A0A2E3WSX7-F1
#
_entry.id   AF-A0A2E3WSX7-F1
#
_cell.length_a   1.000
_cell.length_b   1.000
_cell.length_c   1.000
_cell.angle_alpha   90.00
_cell.angle_beta   90.00
_cell.angle_gamma   90.00
#
_symmetry.space_group_name_H-M   'P 1'
#
loop_
_entity.id
_entity.type
_entity.pdbx_description
1 polymer ?
#
loop_
_entity_poly.entity_id
_entity_poly.type
_entity_poly.pdbx_seq_one_letter_code
_entity_poly.pdbx_strand_id
1 'polypeptide(L)'
;MKCIFTGFIVILLSHVLLAQDHCENLYSKACASKSVSQFDIETAIDKRSLKYKKTILKQLNDPDSAYFRKIALNIFGLEDHPSCVNGRKIEDCNQRVVNHLYSLAKYRISPSNTANLGSNADLEDIDYVLYNSTFEDLVRQIKGDLRKSLNWQNQLDKIEYDLFPKVERLLAQKITSLDIEDNQKKRMIEKIKSIRFDRDTCNPVSQGLDTSLNINFVSNAFYDPMANNFKICDGFLLNNYSDSFLVVVIAHELAHSIDPCNIQRGPLSITPQYSRKDIAQAETQYPITPLIKCLRNENSIAAKRYDGLLDYIGMATFGLMNPMFCEDDQIREGVPDWFAIEVLAEYAAEENPQMSIESAIDYYSKAYAGFCHFITSNTHPPSKDRVNDLTLAHPEVRKSLGCSRSKNSAGYCDGISSTPKLYGQPPRQERKRQWRPKKHGRSRR
;
A
#
# COMPACT_ATOMS: atom_id res chain seq x y z
N MET A 1 -1.13 44.33 -48.71
CA MET A 1 -0.67 43.83 -47.40
C MET A 1 -1.79 43.87 -46.35
N LYS A 2 -2.87 43.06 -46.50
CA LYS A 2 -3.96 42.99 -45.49
C LYS A 2 -4.52 41.57 -45.24
N CYS A 3 -3.93 40.51 -45.79
CA CYS A 3 -4.49 39.14 -45.68
C CYS A 3 -3.59 38.10 -44.97
N ILE A 4 -2.50 38.50 -44.29
CA ILE A 4 -1.59 37.54 -43.62
C ILE A 4 -1.79 37.51 -42.09
N PHE A 5 -2.51 38.47 -41.50
CA PHE A 5 -2.62 38.59 -40.04
C PHE A 5 -3.70 37.72 -39.39
N THR A 6 -4.68 37.22 -40.14
CA THR A 6 -5.78 36.43 -39.58
C THR A 6 -5.45 34.95 -39.39
N GLY A 7 -4.50 34.39 -40.16
CA GLY A 7 -4.09 32.99 -40.06
C GLY A 7 -3.26 32.66 -38.81
N PHE A 8 -2.42 33.59 -38.35
CA PHE A 8 -1.58 33.40 -37.16
C PHE A 8 -2.37 33.47 -35.85
N ILE A 9 -3.45 34.26 -35.81
CA ILE A 9 -4.29 34.42 -34.61
C ILE A 9 -5.12 33.16 -34.32
N VAL A 10 -5.54 32.42 -35.35
CA VAL A 10 -6.33 31.18 -35.16
C VAL A 10 -5.46 30.02 -34.67
N ILE A 11 -4.20 29.92 -35.10
CA ILE A 11 -3.28 28.86 -34.63
C ILE A 11 -2.80 29.11 -33.18
N LEU A 12 -2.65 30.37 -32.78
CA LEU A 12 -2.36 30.74 -31.39
C LEU A 12 -3.56 30.54 -30.46
N LEU A 13 -4.79 30.78 -30.92
CA LEU A 13 -6.00 30.57 -30.10
C LEU A 13 -6.36 29.09 -29.91
N SER A 14 -6.08 28.22 -30.87
CA SER A 14 -6.33 26.78 -30.71
C SER A 14 -5.32 26.06 -29.79
N HIS A 15 -4.13 26.62 -29.57
CA HIS A 15 -3.20 26.14 -28.53
C HIS A 15 -3.52 26.66 -27.12
N VAL A 16 -4.31 27.73 -27.00
CA VAL A 16 -4.68 28.34 -25.71
C VAL A 16 -5.96 27.72 -25.11
N LEU A 17 -6.80 27.05 -25.91
CA LEU A 17 -8.15 26.67 -25.48
C LEU A 17 -8.34 25.24 -24.92
N LEU A 18 -7.31 24.39 -24.88
CA LEU A 18 -7.41 23.07 -24.26
C LEU A 18 -6.12 22.69 -23.53
N ALA A 19 -5.58 23.59 -22.69
CA ALA A 19 -4.70 23.15 -21.61
C ALA A 19 -5.56 22.32 -20.64
N GLN A 20 -5.71 21.04 -20.96
CA GLN A 20 -6.43 20.08 -20.15
C GLN A 20 -5.69 20.01 -18.80
N ASP A 21 -6.37 20.37 -17.72
CA ASP A 21 -5.74 20.32 -16.41
C ASP A 21 -5.51 18.84 -16.06
N HIS A 22 -4.25 18.40 -16.14
CA HIS A 22 -3.88 17.02 -15.91
C HIS A 22 -4.00 16.61 -14.43
N CYS A 23 -4.37 17.55 -13.56
CA CYS A 23 -4.32 17.42 -12.10
C CYS A 23 -5.71 17.33 -11.43
N GLU A 24 -6.76 16.99 -12.18
CA GLU A 24 -8.11 16.84 -11.60
C GLU A 24 -8.40 15.41 -11.12
N ASN A 25 -7.64 14.39 -11.57
CA ASN A 25 -7.92 13.00 -11.19
C ASN A 25 -6.76 12.03 -11.47
N LEU A 26 -5.69 12.10 -10.68
CA LEU A 26 -4.56 11.17 -10.81
C LEU A 26 -4.98 9.74 -10.44
N TYR A 27 -5.84 9.57 -9.44
CA TYR A 27 -6.38 8.27 -9.05
C TYR A 27 -7.06 7.55 -10.22
N SER A 28 -7.96 8.22 -10.96
CA SER A 28 -8.61 7.61 -12.12
C SER A 28 -7.64 7.24 -13.23
N LYS A 29 -6.56 8.01 -13.42
CA LYS A 29 -5.50 7.68 -14.39
C LYS A 29 -4.69 6.47 -13.94
N ALA A 30 -4.36 6.40 -12.64
CA ALA A 30 -3.72 5.24 -12.03
C ALA A 30 -4.57 3.97 -12.22
N CYS A 31 -5.88 4.05 -12.00
CA CYS A 31 -6.77 2.91 -12.18
C CYS A 31 -7.07 2.55 -13.63
N ALA A 32 -6.84 3.47 -14.56
CA ALA A 32 -6.88 3.18 -15.99
C ALA A 32 -5.56 2.58 -16.50
N SER A 33 -4.45 2.78 -15.77
CA SER A 33 -3.18 2.16 -16.12
C SER A 33 -3.27 0.65 -15.95
N LYS A 34 -2.89 -0.12 -16.97
CA LYS A 34 -2.86 -1.57 -16.88
C LYS A 34 -1.75 -1.95 -15.91
N SER A 35 -2.09 -2.40 -14.71
CA SER A 35 -1.19 -3.24 -13.92
C SER A 35 -0.92 -4.54 -14.69
N VAL A 36 0.24 -5.17 -14.47
CA VAL A 36 0.38 -6.57 -14.90
C VAL A 36 -0.78 -7.33 -14.27
N SER A 37 -1.57 -7.90 -15.14
CA SER A 37 -2.91 -8.31 -14.78
C SER A 37 -2.81 -9.60 -13.98
N GLN A 38 -3.72 -9.78 -13.03
CA GLN A 38 -3.94 -11.07 -12.38
C GLN A 38 -4.05 -12.23 -13.39
N PHE A 39 -4.52 -11.92 -14.61
CA PHE A 39 -4.56 -12.80 -15.76
C PHE A 39 -3.18 -13.34 -16.20
N ASP A 40 -2.09 -12.58 -16.03
CA ASP A 40 -0.72 -13.04 -16.37
C ASP A 40 -0.24 -14.14 -15.40
N ILE A 41 -0.60 -14.02 -14.12
CA ILE A 41 -0.29 -15.03 -13.09
C ILE A 41 -1.07 -16.31 -13.38
N GLU A 42 -2.37 -16.21 -13.61
CA GLU A 42 -3.21 -17.36 -13.93
C GLU A 42 -2.73 -18.05 -15.21
N THR A 43 -2.42 -17.27 -16.25
CA THR A 43 -1.84 -17.78 -17.50
C THR A 43 -0.52 -18.49 -17.25
N ALA A 44 0.36 -17.96 -16.39
CA ALA A 44 1.62 -18.60 -16.05
C ALA A 44 1.43 -19.93 -15.30
N ILE A 45 0.44 -20.00 -14.39
CA ILE A 45 0.07 -21.24 -13.68
C ILE A 45 -0.54 -22.25 -14.66
N ASP A 46 -1.44 -21.83 -15.54
CA ASP A 46 -2.17 -22.69 -16.46
C ASP A 46 -1.29 -23.28 -17.55
N LYS A 47 -0.28 -22.54 -18.02
CA LYS A 47 0.78 -23.04 -18.91
C LYS A 47 1.50 -24.28 -18.36
N ARG A 48 1.47 -24.48 -17.04
CA ARG A 48 2.10 -25.62 -16.34
C ARG A 48 1.06 -26.54 -15.67
N SER A 49 -0.23 -26.32 -15.89
CA SER A 49 -1.32 -27.09 -15.27
C SER A 49 -1.15 -28.60 -15.42
N LEU A 50 -0.77 -29.08 -16.60
CA LEU A 50 -0.57 -30.52 -16.86
C LEU A 50 0.52 -31.12 -15.97
N LYS A 51 1.62 -30.38 -15.71
CA LYS A 51 2.70 -30.82 -14.80
C LYS A 51 2.15 -30.99 -13.39
N TYR A 52 1.45 -29.98 -12.88
CA TYR A 52 0.89 -29.99 -11.52
C TYR A 52 -0.16 -31.08 -11.34
N LYS A 53 -1.08 -31.22 -12.30
CA LYS A 53 -2.13 -32.25 -12.27
C LYS A 53 -1.54 -33.66 -12.28
N LYS A 54 -0.47 -33.90 -13.05
CA LYS A 54 0.25 -35.19 -13.03
C LYS A 54 0.89 -35.49 -11.68
N THR A 55 1.47 -34.49 -11.00
CA THR A 55 2.02 -34.65 -9.64
C THR A 55 0.93 -35.11 -8.66
N ILE A 56 -0.22 -34.43 -8.65
CA ILE A 56 -1.35 -34.77 -7.76
C ILE A 56 -1.90 -36.16 -8.09
N LEU A 57 -2.10 -36.46 -9.38
CA LEU A 57 -2.64 -37.75 -9.81
C LEU A 57 -1.76 -38.91 -9.34
N LYS A 58 -0.43 -38.75 -9.43
CA LYS A 58 0.52 -39.75 -8.93
C LYS A 58 0.30 -40.00 -7.42
N GLN A 59 0.10 -38.96 -6.64
CA GLN A 59 -0.11 -39.07 -5.19
C GLN A 59 -1.47 -39.68 -4.85
N LEU A 60 -2.55 -39.30 -5.54
CA LEU A 60 -3.87 -39.91 -5.31
C LEU A 60 -3.94 -41.39 -5.70
N ASN A 61 -3.02 -41.86 -6.54
CA ASN A 61 -2.88 -43.27 -6.90
C ASN A 61 -1.97 -44.05 -5.91
N ASP A 62 -1.30 -43.36 -4.99
CA ASP A 62 -0.48 -43.99 -3.95
C ASP A 62 -1.37 -44.56 -2.84
N PRO A 63 -1.28 -45.86 -2.50
CA PRO A 63 -2.04 -46.46 -1.40
C PRO A 63 -1.88 -45.74 -0.07
N ASP A 64 -0.69 -45.17 0.22
CA ASP A 64 -0.43 -44.47 1.47
C ASP A 64 -1.18 -43.13 1.56
N SER A 65 -1.66 -42.62 0.42
CA SER A 65 -2.49 -41.41 0.33
C SER A 65 -3.99 -41.69 0.38
N ALA A 66 -4.42 -42.92 0.69
CA ALA A 66 -5.84 -43.30 0.69
C ALA A 66 -6.70 -42.40 1.61
N TYR A 67 -6.18 -42.02 2.78
CA TYR A 67 -6.89 -41.11 3.69
C TYR A 67 -7.01 -39.70 3.11
N PHE A 68 -5.92 -39.11 2.61
CA PHE A 68 -5.96 -37.81 1.94
C PHE A 68 -6.92 -37.79 0.76
N ARG A 69 -6.93 -38.85 -0.05
CA ARG A 69 -7.89 -39.02 -1.15
C ARG A 69 -9.33 -39.07 -0.65
N LYS A 70 -9.61 -39.79 0.45
CA LYS A 70 -10.95 -39.86 1.05
C LYS A 70 -11.42 -38.47 1.47
N ILE A 71 -10.61 -37.74 2.24
CA ILE A 71 -10.95 -36.39 2.69
C ILE A 71 -11.15 -35.46 1.49
N ALA A 72 -10.28 -35.53 0.48
CA ALA A 72 -10.43 -34.77 -0.75
C ALA A 72 -11.75 -35.05 -1.48
N LEU A 73 -12.21 -36.31 -1.50
CA LEU A 73 -13.52 -36.65 -2.07
C LEU A 73 -14.68 -36.02 -1.27
N ASN A 74 -14.59 -36.04 0.07
CA ASN A 74 -15.60 -35.44 0.95
C ASN A 74 -15.73 -33.93 0.69
N ILE A 75 -14.62 -33.20 0.79
CA ILE A 75 -14.64 -31.73 0.67
C ILE A 75 -15.10 -31.23 -0.70
N PHE A 76 -15.06 -32.06 -1.74
CA PHE A 76 -15.54 -31.72 -3.09
C PHE A 76 -16.89 -32.34 -3.43
N GLY A 77 -17.54 -33.04 -2.48
CA GLY A 77 -18.83 -33.69 -2.70
C GLY A 77 -18.78 -34.79 -3.77
N LEU A 78 -17.65 -35.50 -3.87
CA LEU A 78 -17.39 -36.52 -4.88
C LEU A 78 -17.50 -37.95 -4.34
N GLU A 79 -17.76 -38.15 -3.05
CA GLU A 79 -17.84 -39.49 -2.43
C GLU A 79 -18.88 -40.39 -3.11
N ASP A 80 -20.08 -39.84 -3.33
CA ASP A 80 -21.20 -40.55 -3.97
C ASP A 80 -21.21 -40.45 -5.49
N HIS A 81 -20.21 -39.78 -6.08
CA HIS A 81 -20.17 -39.61 -7.53
C HIS A 81 -20.01 -40.99 -8.21
N PRO A 82 -20.78 -41.31 -9.28
CA PRO A 82 -20.79 -42.66 -9.87
C PRO A 82 -19.41 -43.19 -10.32
N SER A 83 -18.48 -42.30 -10.69
CA SER A 83 -17.10 -42.67 -11.03
C SER A 83 -16.25 -43.01 -9.81
N CYS A 84 -16.62 -42.53 -8.63
CA CYS A 84 -15.86 -42.67 -7.38
C CYS A 84 -16.34 -43.85 -6.52
N VAL A 85 -17.63 -44.19 -6.61
CA VAL A 85 -18.20 -45.38 -5.95
C VAL A 85 -17.87 -46.66 -6.71
N ASN A 86 -17.84 -46.60 -8.05
CA ASN A 86 -17.53 -47.77 -8.88
C ASN A 86 -16.02 -47.87 -9.13
N GLY A 87 -15.34 -48.79 -8.43
CA GLY A 87 -13.89 -49.00 -8.52
C GLY A 87 -13.34 -49.23 -9.94
N ARG A 88 -14.19 -49.57 -10.93
CA ARG A 88 -13.80 -49.67 -12.35
C ARG A 88 -13.52 -48.32 -13.02
N LYS A 89 -13.88 -47.19 -12.39
CA LYS A 89 -13.68 -45.81 -12.91
C LYS A 89 -12.80 -44.96 -12.00
N ILE A 90 -11.91 -45.61 -11.23
CA ILE A 90 -11.06 -44.94 -10.24
C ILE A 90 -10.19 -43.83 -10.85
N GLU A 91 -9.68 -44.03 -12.07
CA GLU A 91 -8.88 -43.02 -12.78
C GLU A 91 -9.69 -41.77 -13.09
N ASP A 92 -10.94 -41.94 -13.54
CA ASP A 92 -11.86 -40.85 -13.88
C ASP A 92 -12.27 -40.07 -12.61
N CYS A 93 -12.46 -40.78 -11.50
CA CYS A 93 -12.65 -40.17 -10.19
C CYS A 93 -11.42 -39.34 -9.76
N ASN A 94 -10.23 -39.93 -9.81
CA ASN A 94 -9.01 -39.25 -9.39
C ASN A 94 -8.74 -38.01 -10.27
N GLN A 95 -9.03 -38.08 -11.56
CA GLN A 95 -8.88 -36.92 -12.45
C GLN A 95 -9.79 -35.75 -12.06
N ARG A 96 -10.99 -36.02 -11.53
CA ARG A 96 -11.89 -34.98 -10.97
C ARG A 96 -11.30 -34.37 -9.70
N VAL A 97 -10.87 -35.20 -8.75
CA VAL A 97 -10.23 -34.74 -7.51
C VAL A 97 -8.99 -33.88 -7.82
N VAL A 98 -8.15 -34.31 -8.77
CA VAL A 98 -6.99 -33.55 -9.26
C VAL A 98 -7.38 -32.15 -9.74
N ASN A 99 -8.47 -32.02 -10.49
CA ASN A 99 -8.91 -30.73 -10.99
C ASN A 99 -9.40 -29.81 -9.85
N HIS A 100 -10.10 -30.36 -8.86
CA HIS A 100 -10.52 -29.60 -7.68
C HIS A 100 -9.34 -29.19 -6.80
N LEU A 101 -8.42 -30.10 -6.48
CA LEU A 101 -7.20 -29.79 -5.73
C LEU A 101 -6.33 -28.76 -6.46
N TYR A 102 -6.19 -28.89 -7.78
CA TYR A 102 -5.46 -27.89 -8.57
C TYR A 102 -6.15 -26.51 -8.53
N SER A 103 -7.48 -26.47 -8.61
CA SER A 103 -8.25 -25.23 -8.51
C SER A 103 -8.15 -24.61 -7.12
N LEU A 104 -8.18 -25.43 -6.06
CA LEU A 104 -7.96 -25.00 -4.68
C LEU A 104 -6.53 -24.45 -4.49
N ALA A 105 -5.52 -25.10 -5.08
CA ALA A 105 -4.15 -24.59 -5.07
C ALA A 105 -4.00 -23.27 -5.83
N LYS A 106 -4.68 -23.11 -6.98
CA LYS A 106 -4.76 -21.83 -7.71
C LYS A 106 -5.42 -20.76 -6.85
N TYR A 107 -6.55 -21.06 -6.22
CA TYR A 107 -7.23 -20.14 -5.30
C TYR A 107 -6.31 -19.71 -4.17
N ARG A 108 -5.53 -20.65 -3.62
CA ARG A 108 -4.57 -20.37 -2.55
C ARG A 108 -3.44 -19.41 -2.94
N ILE A 109 -3.18 -19.28 -4.24
CA ILE A 109 -2.11 -18.44 -4.79
C ILE A 109 -2.67 -17.14 -5.38
N SER A 110 -3.86 -17.20 -5.97
CA SER A 110 -4.57 -16.06 -6.56
C SER A 110 -6.05 -16.16 -6.21
N PRO A 111 -6.55 -15.34 -5.25
CA PRO A 111 -7.92 -15.43 -4.76
C PRO A 111 -9.01 -15.01 -5.76
N SER A 112 -8.66 -14.67 -7.01
CA SER A 112 -9.62 -14.49 -8.12
C SER A 112 -10.40 -15.75 -8.49
N ASN A 113 -9.86 -16.93 -8.16
CA ASN A 113 -10.52 -18.19 -8.47
C ASN A 113 -11.53 -18.55 -7.38
N THR A 114 -12.66 -19.14 -7.73
CA THR A 114 -13.51 -19.76 -6.71
C THR A 114 -13.08 -21.21 -6.53
N ALA A 115 -12.76 -21.62 -5.31
CA ALA A 115 -12.68 -23.04 -4.98
C ALA A 115 -14.10 -23.55 -4.75
N ASN A 116 -14.61 -24.40 -5.65
CA ASN A 116 -15.90 -25.06 -5.46
C ASN A 116 -15.72 -26.18 -4.42
N LEU A 117 -16.05 -25.86 -3.17
CA LEU A 117 -16.20 -26.83 -2.09
C LEU A 117 -17.59 -27.47 -2.17
N GLY A 118 -17.70 -28.73 -1.78
CA GLY A 118 -18.96 -29.46 -1.68
C GLY A 118 -19.82 -28.93 -0.52
N SER A 119 -21.13 -29.15 -0.58
CA SER A 119 -22.07 -28.71 0.46
C SER A 119 -21.83 -29.34 1.83
N ASN A 120 -21.09 -30.45 1.87
CA ASN A 120 -20.81 -31.23 3.07
C ASN A 120 -19.38 -31.03 3.58
N ALA A 121 -18.60 -30.12 2.99
CA ALA A 121 -17.24 -29.85 3.44
C ALA A 121 -17.28 -29.23 4.84
N ASP A 122 -16.77 -29.94 5.85
CA ASP A 122 -16.54 -29.38 7.18
C ASP A 122 -15.16 -28.71 7.27
N LEU A 123 -14.98 -27.89 8.30
CA LEU A 123 -13.76 -27.10 8.48
C LEU A 123 -12.54 -27.97 8.81
N GLU A 124 -12.72 -29.09 9.52
CA GLU A 124 -11.62 -29.98 9.92
C GLU A 124 -11.02 -30.69 8.70
N ASP A 125 -11.87 -31.15 7.79
CA ASP A 125 -11.46 -31.77 6.54
C ASP A 125 -10.81 -30.77 5.57
N ILE A 126 -11.32 -29.54 5.53
CA ILE A 126 -10.68 -28.45 4.77
C ILE A 126 -9.30 -28.17 5.33
N ASP A 127 -9.18 -27.99 6.65
CA ASP A 127 -7.90 -27.76 7.32
C ASP A 127 -6.94 -28.93 7.07
N TYR A 128 -7.40 -30.17 7.19
CA TYR A 128 -6.60 -31.35 6.89
C TYR A 128 -6.03 -31.30 5.47
N VAL A 129 -6.84 -30.99 4.45
CA VAL A 129 -6.37 -30.89 3.06
C VAL A 129 -5.39 -29.72 2.89
N LEU A 130 -5.65 -28.58 3.53
CA LEU A 130 -4.80 -27.39 3.43
C LEU A 130 -3.42 -27.59 4.08
N TYR A 131 -3.32 -28.40 5.13
CA TYR A 131 -2.08 -28.70 5.85
C TYR A 131 -1.48 -30.07 5.49
N ASN A 132 -2.11 -30.82 4.59
CA ASN A 132 -1.54 -32.07 4.11
C ASN A 132 -0.26 -31.79 3.29
N SER A 133 0.82 -32.52 3.60
CA SER A 133 2.12 -32.35 2.95
C SER A 133 2.07 -32.47 1.42
N THR A 134 1.21 -33.34 0.87
CA THR A 134 1.02 -33.48 -0.58
C THR A 134 0.48 -32.20 -1.20
N PHE A 135 -0.53 -31.60 -0.57
CA PHE A 135 -1.13 -30.37 -1.06
C PHE A 135 -0.18 -29.17 -0.87
N GLU A 136 0.53 -29.12 0.26
CA GLU A 136 1.56 -28.11 0.50
C GLU A 136 2.71 -28.19 -0.51
N ASP A 137 3.16 -29.40 -0.86
CA ASP A 137 4.21 -29.61 -1.85
C ASP A 137 3.78 -29.16 -3.24
N LEU A 138 2.52 -29.41 -3.63
CA LEU A 138 1.93 -28.86 -4.86
C LEU A 138 1.97 -27.33 -4.84
N VAL A 139 1.49 -26.72 -3.77
CA VAL A 139 1.47 -25.26 -3.61
C VAL A 139 2.91 -24.72 -3.69
N ARG A 140 3.86 -25.32 -2.96
CA ARG A 140 5.28 -24.96 -2.98
C ARG A 140 5.88 -25.09 -4.39
N GLN A 141 5.51 -26.13 -5.13
CA GLN A 141 5.96 -26.33 -6.51
C GLN A 141 5.43 -25.22 -7.43
N ILE A 142 4.14 -24.87 -7.36
CA ILE A 142 3.57 -23.77 -8.16
C ILE A 142 4.25 -22.45 -7.78
N LYS A 143 4.41 -22.15 -6.49
CA LYS A 143 5.12 -20.96 -5.99
C LYS A 143 6.55 -20.88 -6.52
N GLY A 144 7.31 -21.98 -6.44
CA GLY A 144 8.68 -22.06 -6.93
C GLY A 144 8.80 -21.90 -8.45
N ASP A 145 7.83 -22.42 -9.21
CA ASP A 145 7.79 -22.23 -10.66
C ASP A 145 7.40 -20.79 -11.03
N LEU A 146 6.48 -20.16 -10.30
CA LEU A 146 6.10 -18.75 -10.46
C LEU A 146 7.28 -17.81 -10.20
N ARG A 147 7.98 -18.03 -9.07
CA ARG A 147 9.25 -17.36 -8.72
C ARG A 147 10.21 -17.30 -9.90
N LYS A 148 10.40 -18.44 -10.55
CA LYS A 148 11.30 -18.59 -11.70
C LYS A 148 10.78 -17.90 -12.95
N SER A 149 9.49 -18.01 -13.28
CA SER A 149 8.93 -17.38 -14.49
C SER A 149 8.85 -15.86 -14.43
N LEU A 150 8.69 -15.30 -13.22
CA LEU A 150 8.46 -13.87 -13.04
C LEU A 150 9.72 -13.11 -12.62
N ASN A 151 10.88 -13.77 -12.68
CA ASN A 151 12.17 -13.16 -12.39
C ASN A 151 12.22 -12.47 -11.01
N TRP A 152 11.60 -13.08 -9.99
CA TRP A 152 11.49 -12.48 -8.66
C TRP A 152 12.85 -12.16 -8.05
N GLN A 153 13.87 -12.97 -8.34
CA GLN A 153 15.21 -12.73 -7.83
C GLN A 153 15.74 -11.37 -8.30
N ASN A 154 15.57 -11.04 -9.59
CA ASN A 154 15.99 -9.74 -10.10
C ASN A 154 15.17 -8.58 -9.50
N GLN A 155 13.88 -8.78 -9.21
CA GLN A 155 13.09 -7.75 -8.52
C GLN A 155 13.52 -7.57 -7.07
N LEU A 156 13.76 -8.65 -6.33
CA LEU A 156 14.27 -8.60 -4.96
C LEU A 156 15.66 -7.96 -4.91
N ASP A 157 16.55 -8.31 -5.83
CA ASP A 157 17.88 -7.71 -5.94
C ASP A 157 17.80 -6.22 -6.30
N LYS A 158 16.86 -5.85 -7.18
CA LYS A 158 16.59 -4.44 -7.48
C LYS A 158 16.07 -3.68 -6.26
N ILE A 159 15.15 -4.27 -5.50
CA ILE A 159 14.65 -3.67 -4.26
C ILE A 159 15.80 -3.48 -3.27
N GLU A 160 16.57 -4.53 -2.98
CA GLU A 160 17.62 -4.47 -1.96
C GLU A 160 18.79 -3.58 -2.33
N TYR A 161 19.29 -3.68 -3.56
CA TYR A 161 20.57 -3.08 -3.95
C TYR A 161 20.42 -1.75 -4.69
N ASP A 162 19.22 -1.39 -5.15
CA ASP A 162 18.97 -0.13 -5.87
C ASP A 162 17.90 0.73 -5.18
N LEU A 163 16.66 0.25 -5.09
CA LEU A 163 15.55 1.10 -4.62
C LEU A 163 15.60 1.39 -3.12
N PHE A 164 15.81 0.37 -2.29
CA PHE A 164 15.80 0.50 -0.83
C PHE A 164 16.86 1.49 -0.32
N PRO A 165 18.15 1.42 -0.72
CA PRO A 165 19.16 2.38 -0.26
C PRO A 165 18.88 3.81 -0.75
N LYS A 166 18.32 3.97 -1.96
CA LYS A 166 17.92 5.29 -2.48
C LYS A 166 16.78 5.89 -1.64
N VAL A 167 15.74 5.10 -1.36
CA VAL A 167 14.60 5.52 -0.54
C VAL A 167 15.02 5.87 0.89
N GLU A 168 15.85 5.04 1.52
CA GLU A 168 16.40 5.30 2.85
C GLU A 168 17.14 6.64 2.90
N ARG A 169 18.00 6.91 1.91
CA ARG A 169 18.72 8.18 1.79
C ARG A 169 17.78 9.36 1.62
N LEU A 170 16.79 9.26 0.72
CA LEU A 170 15.83 10.33 0.46
C LEU A 170 14.97 10.64 1.69
N LEU A 171 14.54 9.61 2.45
CA LEU A 171 13.87 9.80 3.74
C LEU A 171 14.76 10.53 4.74
N ALA A 172 16.01 10.11 4.89
CA ALA A 172 16.96 10.76 5.79
C ALA A 172 17.24 12.23 5.41
N GLN A 173 17.32 12.52 4.11
CA GLN A 173 17.42 13.89 3.58
C GLN A 173 16.17 14.70 3.93
N LYS A 174 14.97 14.13 3.72
CA LYS A 174 13.72 14.80 4.10
C LYS A 174 13.69 15.12 5.58
N ILE A 175 14.03 14.18 6.47
CA ILE A 175 14.08 14.40 7.92
C ILE A 175 15.06 15.53 8.29
N THR A 176 16.21 15.58 7.63
CA THR A 176 17.22 16.63 7.85
C THR A 176 16.67 18.02 7.56
N SER A 177 15.82 18.15 6.53
CA SER A 177 15.21 19.40 6.10
C SER A 177 14.08 19.92 7.01
N LEU A 178 13.54 19.07 7.90
CA LEU A 178 12.43 19.46 8.78
C LEU A 178 12.86 20.50 9.82
N ASP A 179 11.92 21.36 10.24
CA ASP A 179 12.13 22.30 11.34
C ASP A 179 11.80 21.63 12.69
N ILE A 180 12.66 20.70 13.11
CA ILE A 180 12.55 19.95 14.38
C ILE A 180 13.90 19.93 15.09
N GLU A 181 13.92 19.59 16.39
CA GLU A 181 15.17 19.55 17.17
C GLU A 181 16.21 18.57 16.59
N ASP A 182 17.50 18.96 16.59
CA ASP A 182 18.59 18.18 15.99
C ASP A 182 18.76 16.77 16.62
N ASN A 183 18.51 16.65 17.92
CA ASN A 183 18.51 15.37 18.62
C ASN A 183 17.41 14.42 18.09
N GLN A 184 16.23 14.94 17.76
CA GLN A 184 15.11 14.19 17.19
C GLN A 184 15.43 13.80 15.74
N LYS A 185 15.96 14.73 14.93
CA LYS A 185 16.43 14.43 13.57
C LYS A 185 17.40 13.28 13.58
N LYS A 186 18.43 13.37 14.43
CA LYS A 186 19.48 12.34 14.55
C LYS A 186 18.88 10.99 14.88
N ARG A 187 17.99 10.90 15.87
CA ARG A 187 17.33 9.63 16.27
C ARG A 187 16.45 9.06 15.17
N MET A 188 15.62 9.88 14.53
CA MET A 188 14.77 9.46 13.42
C MET A 188 15.60 8.92 12.24
N ILE A 189 16.68 9.62 11.89
CA ILE A 189 17.61 9.20 10.83
C ILE A 189 18.33 7.90 11.20
N GLU A 190 18.86 7.79 12.42
CA GLU A 190 19.51 6.56 12.91
C GLU A 190 18.56 5.37 12.87
N LYS A 191 17.29 5.58 13.23
CA LYS A 191 16.26 4.54 13.17
C LYS A 191 16.00 4.08 11.74
N ILE A 192 15.74 5.01 10.82
CA ILE A 192 15.54 4.71 9.39
C ILE A 192 16.74 3.94 8.81
N LYS A 193 17.96 4.42 9.05
CA LYS A 193 19.21 3.77 8.57
C LYS A 193 19.51 2.42 9.19
N SER A 194 18.84 2.07 10.29
CA SER A 194 18.98 0.77 10.93
C SER A 194 17.94 -0.24 10.46
N ILE A 195 17.00 0.16 9.59
CA ILE A 195 16.02 -0.74 9.01
C ILE A 195 16.73 -1.68 8.05
N ARG A 196 16.39 -2.97 8.13
CA ARG A 196 16.89 -3.99 7.19
C ARG A 196 15.78 -4.40 6.25
N PHE A 197 16.11 -4.50 4.96
CA PHE A 197 15.26 -5.26 4.05
C PHE A 197 15.38 -6.74 4.38
N ASP A 198 14.26 -7.37 4.72
CA ASP A 198 14.19 -8.79 4.97
C ASP A 198 13.56 -9.48 3.76
N ARG A 199 14.37 -10.31 3.09
CA ARG A 199 13.96 -11.09 1.90
C ARG A 199 12.95 -12.17 2.24
N ASP A 200 12.82 -12.55 3.51
CA ASP A 200 11.86 -13.55 3.91
C ASP A 200 10.46 -12.99 3.70
N THR A 201 9.71 -13.70 2.85
CA THR A 201 8.34 -13.36 2.50
C THR A 201 7.51 -13.22 3.76
N CYS A 202 6.57 -12.28 3.76
CA CYS A 202 5.56 -12.09 4.79
C CYS A 202 5.11 -13.41 5.40
N ASN A 203 5.67 -13.77 6.55
CA ASN A 203 5.25 -14.94 7.29
C ASN A 203 4.44 -14.42 8.50
N PRO A 204 3.10 -14.44 8.42
CA PRO A 204 2.22 -13.84 9.41
C PRO A 204 2.23 -14.55 10.77
N VAL A 205 2.93 -15.68 10.90
CA VAL A 205 3.04 -16.44 12.16
C VAL A 205 3.52 -15.56 13.32
N SER A 206 4.39 -14.57 13.07
CA SER A 206 4.84 -13.64 14.11
C SER A 206 3.81 -12.57 14.52
N GLN A 207 2.68 -12.48 13.83
CA GLN A 207 1.60 -11.51 14.08
C GLN A 207 0.30 -12.14 14.60
N GLY A 208 0.29 -13.43 14.93
CA GLY A 208 -0.90 -14.11 15.48
C GLY A 208 -2.06 -14.26 14.49
N LEU A 209 -1.83 -13.97 13.21
CA LEU A 209 -2.77 -14.24 12.13
C LEU A 209 -2.56 -15.68 11.65
N ASP A 210 -3.69 -16.37 11.50
CA ASP A 210 -3.79 -17.77 11.08
C ASP A 210 -2.86 -18.09 9.89
N THR A 211 -2.23 -19.26 9.93
CA THR A 211 -1.19 -19.78 9.03
C THR A 211 -1.67 -20.03 7.59
N SER A 212 -2.74 -19.38 7.17
CA SER A 212 -3.25 -19.49 5.81
C SER A 212 -2.15 -19.04 4.83
N LEU A 213 -1.62 -20.00 4.06
CA LEU A 213 -0.57 -19.77 3.05
C LEU A 213 -0.98 -18.75 1.95
N ASN A 214 -2.22 -18.24 1.98
CA ASN A 214 -2.74 -17.16 1.15
C ASN A 214 -2.04 -15.83 1.44
N ILE A 215 -1.65 -15.58 2.71
CA ILE A 215 -1.13 -14.28 3.12
C ILE A 215 0.18 -13.93 2.39
N ASN A 216 1.01 -14.92 2.07
CA ASN A 216 2.24 -14.68 1.32
C ASN A 216 1.97 -14.11 -0.09
N PHE A 217 0.79 -14.37 -0.65
CA PHE A 217 0.38 -13.98 -2.00
C PHE A 217 -0.57 -12.79 -2.03
N VAL A 218 -0.99 -12.31 -0.86
CA VAL A 218 -1.60 -10.99 -0.77
C VAL A 218 -0.53 -9.99 -1.18
N SER A 219 -0.88 -9.11 -2.11
CA SER A 219 -0.04 -7.95 -2.44
C SER A 219 0.00 -7.02 -1.22
N ASN A 220 0.87 -7.33 -0.28
CA ASN A 220 1.14 -6.49 0.88
C ASN A 220 2.65 -6.22 1.07
N ALA A 221 2.96 -5.16 1.79
CA ALA A 221 4.26 -4.89 2.37
C ALA A 221 4.02 -4.50 3.84
N PHE A 222 5.04 -4.62 4.69
CA PHE A 222 4.91 -4.12 6.05
C PHE A 222 6.26 -3.79 6.67
N TYR A 223 6.22 -2.88 7.62
CA TYR A 223 7.29 -2.64 8.58
C TYR A 223 7.02 -3.37 9.91
N ASP A 224 8.02 -4.11 10.38
CA ASP A 224 8.02 -4.72 11.72
C ASP A 224 8.71 -3.77 12.72
N PRO A 225 7.96 -3.12 13.63
CA PRO A 225 8.55 -2.21 14.60
C PRO A 225 9.37 -2.90 15.71
N MET A 226 9.22 -4.21 15.91
CA MET A 226 9.98 -4.96 16.92
C MET A 226 11.34 -5.39 16.36
N ALA A 227 11.35 -5.93 15.16
CA ALA A 227 12.59 -6.33 14.48
C ALA A 227 13.29 -5.17 13.74
N ASN A 228 12.59 -4.04 13.57
CA ASN A 228 13.01 -2.91 12.75
C ASN A 228 13.41 -3.36 11.34
N ASN A 229 12.55 -4.13 10.69
CA ASN A 229 12.75 -4.61 9.32
C ASN A 229 11.58 -4.23 8.42
N PHE A 230 11.86 -4.20 7.12
CA PHE A 230 10.90 -3.98 6.07
C PHE A 230 10.78 -5.25 5.23
N LYS A 231 9.53 -5.64 4.94
CA LYS A 231 9.22 -6.86 4.18
C LYS A 231 8.26 -6.56 3.04
N ILE A 232 8.45 -7.29 1.95
CA ILE A 232 7.54 -7.32 0.80
C ILE A 232 7.01 -8.74 0.64
N CYS A 233 5.69 -8.90 0.51
CA CYS A 233 5.09 -10.20 0.27
C CYS A 233 5.28 -10.63 -1.19
N ASP A 234 5.27 -11.94 -1.46
CA ASP A 234 5.37 -12.47 -2.84
C ASP A 234 4.29 -11.88 -3.75
N GLY A 235 3.11 -11.61 -3.20
CA GLY A 235 2.01 -10.95 -3.90
C GLY A 235 2.37 -9.61 -4.54
N PHE A 236 3.34 -8.86 -4.00
CA PHE A 236 3.81 -7.62 -4.61
C PHE A 236 4.68 -7.88 -5.84
N LEU A 237 5.54 -8.89 -5.77
CA LEU A 237 6.49 -9.26 -6.84
C LEU A 237 5.77 -9.84 -8.07
N LEU A 238 4.55 -10.34 -7.89
CA LEU A 238 3.71 -10.89 -8.94
C LEU A 238 3.23 -9.85 -9.96
N ASN A 239 3.01 -8.61 -9.55
CA ASN A 239 2.37 -7.59 -10.39
C ASN A 239 3.37 -6.74 -11.20
N ASN A 240 4.67 -7.10 -11.17
CA ASN A 240 5.75 -6.41 -11.89
C ASN A 240 5.58 -4.88 -11.90
N TYR A 241 5.41 -4.34 -10.70
CA TYR A 241 5.13 -2.94 -10.52
C TYR A 241 6.28 -2.06 -11.02
N SER A 242 5.95 -0.81 -11.37
CA SER A 242 6.98 0.18 -11.73
C SER A 242 7.86 0.52 -10.53
N ASP A 243 9.05 1.05 -10.81
CA ASP A 243 9.96 1.55 -9.78
C ASP A 243 9.31 2.66 -8.96
N SER A 244 8.55 3.53 -9.61
CA SER A 244 7.80 4.59 -8.93
C SER A 244 6.80 4.04 -7.91
N PHE A 245 6.15 2.92 -8.18
CA PHE A 245 5.23 2.28 -7.24
C PHE A 245 5.98 1.62 -6.08
N LEU A 246 7.06 0.89 -6.38
CA LEU A 246 7.90 0.28 -5.35
C LEU A 246 8.52 1.35 -4.44
N VAL A 247 8.92 2.50 -4.98
CA VAL A 247 9.42 3.63 -4.18
C VAL A 247 8.37 4.17 -3.22
N VAL A 248 7.12 4.37 -3.67
CA VAL A 248 6.02 4.79 -2.78
C VAL A 248 5.85 3.80 -1.64
N VAL A 249 5.80 2.50 -1.96
CA VAL A 249 5.57 1.44 -0.96
C VAL A 249 6.74 1.33 0.02
N ILE A 250 7.98 1.27 -0.47
CA ILE A 250 9.16 1.21 0.41
C ILE A 250 9.19 2.46 1.30
N ALA A 251 8.97 3.65 0.74
CA ALA A 251 9.03 4.89 1.51
C ALA A 251 7.93 4.96 2.58
N HIS A 252 6.72 4.52 2.24
CA HIS A 252 5.60 4.38 3.17
C HIS A 252 5.98 3.41 4.32
N GLU A 253 6.42 2.20 4.00
CA GLU A 253 6.77 1.23 5.04
C GLU A 253 7.94 1.67 5.92
N LEU A 254 9.00 2.27 5.35
CA LEU A 254 10.10 2.79 6.17
C LEU A 254 9.64 3.94 7.07
N ALA A 255 8.74 4.80 6.58
CA ALA A 255 8.20 5.90 7.35
C ALA A 255 7.32 5.44 8.52
N HIS A 256 6.76 4.23 8.49
CA HIS A 256 6.15 3.65 9.70
C HIS A 256 7.12 3.59 10.87
N SER A 257 8.43 3.45 10.67
CA SER A 257 9.38 3.48 11.80
C SER A 257 9.38 4.79 12.59
N ILE A 258 8.94 5.89 11.97
CA ILE A 258 8.93 7.25 12.54
C ILE A 258 7.52 7.88 12.52
N ASP A 259 6.48 7.09 12.27
CA ASP A 259 5.11 7.53 12.43
C ASP A 259 4.80 7.79 13.92
N PRO A 260 3.72 8.54 14.24
CA PRO A 260 3.40 8.89 15.63
C PRO A 260 3.15 7.69 16.58
N CYS A 261 3.00 6.48 16.03
CA CYS A 261 2.62 5.25 16.73
C CYS A 261 3.83 4.37 17.05
N ASN A 262 4.75 4.28 16.10
CA ASN A 262 5.87 3.36 16.09
C ASN A 262 7.19 4.06 16.35
N ILE A 263 7.26 5.41 16.31
CA ILE A 263 8.50 6.15 16.61
C ILE A 263 9.07 5.79 17.99
N GLN A 264 8.25 5.36 18.96
CA GLN A 264 8.66 4.88 20.29
C GLN A 264 8.95 3.37 20.42
N ARG A 265 8.81 2.61 19.33
CA ARG A 265 9.05 1.16 19.30
C ARG A 265 10.43 0.86 18.72
N GLY A 266 10.98 -0.30 19.08
CA GLY A 266 12.33 -0.72 18.68
C GLY A 266 13.40 -0.45 19.75
N PRO A 267 14.70 -0.52 19.40
CA PRO A 267 15.79 -0.41 20.37
C PRO A 267 15.81 0.96 21.06
N LEU A 268 15.85 0.97 22.40
CA LEU A 268 15.80 2.20 23.21
C LEU A 268 16.91 3.20 22.89
N SER A 269 18.06 2.74 22.41
CA SER A 269 19.21 3.59 22.05
C SER A 269 18.89 4.61 20.96
N ILE A 270 18.03 4.24 20.01
CA ILE A 270 17.73 5.02 18.78
C ILE A 270 16.29 5.55 18.72
N THR A 271 15.51 5.30 19.77
CA THR A 271 14.06 5.55 19.78
C THR A 271 13.74 6.83 20.58
N PRO A 272 13.07 7.83 19.98
CA PRO A 272 12.53 8.98 20.71
C PRO A 272 11.61 8.56 21.87
N GLN A 273 11.78 9.19 23.03
CA GLN A 273 10.98 8.91 24.23
C GLN A 273 10.01 10.06 24.49
N TYR A 274 8.74 9.75 24.69
CA TYR A 274 7.71 10.71 25.11
C TYR A 274 6.63 10.04 25.98
N SER A 275 5.85 10.84 26.70
CA SER A 275 4.92 10.39 27.75
C SER A 275 3.69 9.69 27.15
N ARG A 276 3.51 8.40 27.45
CA ARG A 276 2.38 7.58 26.95
C ARG A 276 1.07 7.76 27.72
N LYS A 277 0.86 8.88 28.41
CA LYS A 277 -0.26 9.00 29.37
C LYS A 277 -1.61 9.21 28.69
N ASP A 278 -1.65 9.96 27.58
CA ASP A 278 -2.85 10.13 26.78
C ASP A 278 -2.54 10.51 25.32
N ILE A 279 -3.55 10.37 24.47
CA ILE A 279 -3.47 10.56 23.03
C ILE A 279 -3.15 12.02 22.67
N ALA A 280 -3.83 12.99 23.29
CA ALA A 280 -3.58 14.40 23.03
C ALA A 280 -2.13 14.78 23.34
N GLN A 281 -1.57 14.23 24.42
CA GLN A 281 -0.19 14.40 24.79
C GLN A 281 0.76 13.79 23.76
N ALA A 282 0.51 12.56 23.29
CA ALA A 282 1.33 11.92 22.26
C ALA A 282 1.36 12.73 20.95
N GLU A 283 0.24 13.30 20.51
CA GLU A 283 0.22 14.21 19.34
C GLU A 283 1.10 15.44 19.56
N THR A 284 1.03 16.06 20.74
CA THR A 284 1.82 17.26 21.05
C THR A 284 3.31 16.97 21.24
N GLN A 285 3.68 15.71 21.48
CA GLN A 285 5.06 15.29 21.68
C GLN A 285 5.68 14.67 20.42
N TYR A 286 4.87 14.39 19.39
CA TYR A 286 5.38 13.95 18.09
C TYR A 286 6.28 15.04 17.50
N PRO A 287 7.52 14.73 17.04
CA PRO A 287 8.49 15.73 16.60
C PRO A 287 7.97 16.68 15.51
N ILE A 288 7.10 16.20 14.61
CA ILE A 288 6.50 16.98 13.53
C ILE A 288 5.06 17.37 13.90
N THR A 289 4.86 17.96 15.07
CA THR A 289 3.52 18.24 15.63
C THR A 289 2.56 18.94 14.65
N PRO A 290 2.98 19.96 13.86
CA PRO A 290 2.08 20.62 12.91
C PRO A 290 1.53 19.69 11.83
N LEU A 291 2.28 18.64 11.44
CA LEU A 291 1.91 17.72 10.38
C LEU A 291 0.61 16.97 10.71
N ILE A 292 0.48 16.43 11.94
CA ILE A 292 -0.72 15.69 12.35
C ILE A 292 -1.97 16.56 12.20
N LYS A 293 -1.93 17.79 12.73
CA LYS A 293 -3.05 18.73 12.63
C LYS A 293 -3.36 19.11 11.19
N CYS A 294 -2.33 19.23 10.35
CA CYS A 294 -2.49 19.54 8.94
C CYS A 294 -3.17 18.40 8.17
N LEU A 295 -2.72 17.14 8.37
CA LEU A 295 -3.29 15.97 7.69
C LEU A 295 -4.75 15.70 8.09
N ARG A 296 -5.14 16.09 9.32
CA ARG A 296 -6.54 16.04 9.78
C ARG A 296 -7.43 17.16 9.23
N ASN A 297 -6.84 18.18 8.64
CA ASN A 297 -7.61 19.30 8.11
C ASN A 297 -8.50 18.84 6.95
N GLU A 298 -9.71 19.37 6.87
CA GLU A 298 -10.66 19.09 5.77
C GLU A 298 -10.14 19.53 4.39
N ASN A 299 -9.19 20.45 4.34
CA ASN A 299 -8.49 20.86 3.13
C ASN A 299 -7.17 20.10 2.93
N SER A 300 -7.04 18.88 3.47
CA SER A 300 -5.94 17.95 3.19
C SER A 300 -6.56 16.57 2.93
N ILE A 301 -5.93 15.48 3.36
CA ILE A 301 -6.50 14.12 3.28
C ILE A 301 -7.61 13.85 4.32
N ALA A 302 -7.93 14.85 5.16
CA ALA A 302 -8.97 14.77 6.18
C ALA A 302 -8.88 13.50 7.05
N ALA A 303 -7.67 13.14 7.47
CA ALA A 303 -7.41 11.93 8.25
C ALA A 303 -8.29 11.90 9.52
N LYS A 304 -9.00 10.79 9.72
CA LYS A 304 -9.97 10.62 10.80
C LYS A 304 -9.41 9.80 11.94
N ARG A 305 -9.91 10.10 13.14
CA ARG A 305 -9.88 9.20 14.28
C ARG A 305 -11.27 8.61 14.42
N TYR A 306 -11.37 7.30 14.54
CA TYR A 306 -12.62 6.65 14.91
C TYR A 306 -12.57 6.38 16.41
N ASP A 307 -13.51 6.94 17.15
CA ASP A 307 -13.66 6.63 18.57
C ASP A 307 -14.21 5.20 18.66
N GLY A 308 -13.31 4.24 18.84
CA GLY A 308 -13.59 2.81 18.83
C GLY A 308 -14.60 2.39 19.90
N LEU A 309 -15.90 2.48 19.59
CA LEU A 309 -16.96 1.98 20.48
C LEU A 309 -17.04 0.44 20.46
N LEU A 310 -16.58 -0.21 19.40
CA LEU A 310 -16.73 -1.66 19.20
C LEU A 310 -15.48 -2.48 19.58
N ASP A 311 -14.26 -1.99 19.36
CA ASP A 311 -13.03 -2.72 19.76
C ASP A 311 -12.73 -2.62 21.26
N TYR A 312 -13.25 -1.58 21.93
CA TYR A 312 -13.11 -1.40 23.37
C TYR A 312 -13.76 -2.54 24.19
N ILE A 313 -14.83 -3.15 23.68
CA ILE A 313 -15.55 -4.22 24.39
C ILE A 313 -14.77 -5.56 24.34
N GLY A 314 -13.96 -5.80 23.31
CA GLY A 314 -13.17 -7.04 23.18
C GLY A 314 -11.85 -7.03 23.95
N MET A 315 -11.10 -5.91 23.89
CA MET A 315 -9.74 -5.82 24.42
C MET A 315 -9.66 -5.44 25.91
N ALA A 316 -10.64 -4.69 26.44
CA ALA A 316 -10.66 -4.32 27.86
C ALA A 316 -10.78 -5.54 28.79
N THR A 317 -11.35 -6.64 28.31
CA THR A 317 -11.51 -7.91 29.04
C THR A 317 -10.19 -8.59 29.42
N PHE A 318 -9.08 -8.26 28.77
CA PHE A 318 -7.79 -8.93 28.99
C PHE A 318 -6.73 -8.07 29.71
N GLY A 319 -7.03 -6.81 30.07
CA GLY A 319 -6.19 -6.01 30.96
C GLY A 319 -4.73 -5.79 30.54
N LEU A 320 -4.36 -6.06 29.28
CA LEU A 320 -2.96 -6.19 28.88
C LEU A 320 -2.39 -5.05 28.02
N MET A 321 -3.17 -4.09 27.51
CA MET A 321 -2.60 -2.94 26.79
C MET A 321 -3.40 -1.67 27.04
N ASN A 322 -2.69 -0.59 27.38
CA ASN A 322 -3.21 0.77 27.21
C ASN A 322 -3.64 0.89 25.73
N PRO A 323 -4.86 1.37 25.41
CA PRO A 323 -5.27 1.56 24.02
C PRO A 323 -4.18 2.40 23.36
N MET A 324 -3.42 1.75 22.47
CA MET A 324 -2.27 2.39 21.88
C MET A 324 -2.81 3.53 21.06
N PHE A 325 -2.13 4.67 21.17
CA PHE A 325 -2.38 5.96 20.53
C PHE A 325 -2.92 5.96 19.08
N CYS A 326 -2.86 4.82 18.38
CA CYS A 326 -3.11 4.67 16.96
C CYS A 326 -3.97 3.46 16.55
N GLU A 327 -4.62 2.78 17.49
CA GLU A 327 -5.71 1.88 17.10
C GLU A 327 -6.86 2.75 16.56
N ASP A 328 -7.35 2.44 15.36
CA ASP A 328 -8.39 3.19 14.66
C ASP A 328 -8.10 4.68 14.35
N ASP A 329 -6.82 5.04 14.19
CA ASP A 329 -6.41 6.40 13.80
C ASP A 329 -5.73 6.41 12.43
N GLN A 330 -6.31 7.14 11.47
CA GLN A 330 -5.79 7.24 10.11
C GLN A 330 -4.46 8.00 10.03
N ILE A 331 -4.04 8.69 11.09
CA ILE A 331 -2.72 9.33 11.15
C ILE A 331 -1.57 8.32 11.14
N ARG A 332 -1.82 7.09 11.59
CA ARG A 332 -0.87 5.99 11.47
C ARG A 332 -0.44 5.75 10.02
N GLU A 333 -1.37 5.90 9.07
CA GLU A 333 -1.14 5.65 7.65
C GLU A 333 -0.89 6.96 6.87
N GLY A 334 -1.54 8.05 7.28
CA GLY A 334 -1.41 9.35 6.62
C GLY A 334 -0.03 9.99 6.74
N VAL A 335 0.69 9.78 7.86
CA VAL A 335 2.07 10.28 8.01
C VAL A 335 3.06 9.52 7.11
N PRO A 336 3.06 8.18 7.08
CA PRO A 336 3.79 7.40 6.08
C PRO A 336 3.51 7.80 4.63
N ASP A 337 2.25 8.02 4.27
CA ASP A 337 1.88 8.48 2.94
C ASP A 337 2.49 9.84 2.59
N TRP A 338 2.48 10.75 3.57
CA TRP A 338 3.08 12.07 3.40
C TRP A 338 4.57 11.93 3.09
N PHE A 339 5.32 11.16 3.89
CA PHE A 339 6.73 10.88 3.62
C PHE A 339 6.95 10.17 2.28
N ALA A 340 6.08 9.24 1.91
CA ALA A 340 6.19 8.52 0.63
C ALA A 340 6.09 9.47 -0.57
N ILE A 341 5.24 10.48 -0.50
CA ILE A 341 5.10 11.49 -1.57
C ILE A 341 6.29 12.43 -1.64
N GLU A 342 6.82 12.86 -0.47
CA GLU A 342 8.05 13.64 -0.42
C GLU A 342 9.21 12.89 -1.10
N VAL A 343 9.36 11.61 -0.78
CA VAL A 343 10.40 10.76 -1.37
C VAL A 343 10.14 10.51 -2.85
N LEU A 344 8.90 10.25 -3.25
CA LEU A 344 8.54 10.02 -4.65
C LEU A 344 8.87 11.24 -5.51
N ALA A 345 8.58 12.45 -5.03
CA ALA A 345 8.86 13.68 -5.74
C ALA A 345 10.36 13.90 -5.95
N GLU A 346 11.17 13.70 -4.91
CA GLU A 346 12.64 13.81 -4.99
C GLU A 346 13.24 12.70 -5.88
N TYR A 347 12.76 11.46 -5.75
CA TYR A 347 13.20 10.34 -6.59
C TYR A 347 12.87 10.59 -8.07
N ALA A 348 11.68 11.14 -8.38
CA ALA A 348 11.30 11.51 -9.73
C ALA A 348 12.23 12.59 -10.31
N ALA A 349 12.62 13.57 -9.50
CA ALA A 349 13.54 14.64 -9.91
C ALA A 349 14.97 14.13 -10.16
N GLU A 350 15.45 13.17 -9.38
CA GLU A 350 16.77 12.56 -9.56
C GLU A 350 16.84 11.66 -10.80
N GLU A 351 15.86 10.78 -11.00
CA GLU A 351 15.86 9.83 -12.11
C GLU A 351 15.48 10.49 -13.45
N ASN A 352 14.69 11.57 -13.41
CA ASN A 352 14.15 12.22 -14.60
C ASN A 352 14.12 13.75 -14.46
N PRO A 353 15.29 14.42 -14.41
CA PRO A 353 15.38 15.86 -14.15
C PRO A 353 14.72 16.74 -15.23
N GLN A 354 14.43 16.18 -16.41
CA GLN A 354 13.79 16.86 -17.54
C GLN A 354 12.55 16.08 -18.01
N MET A 355 11.76 15.57 -17.07
CA MET A 355 10.52 14.84 -17.37
C MET A 355 9.51 15.75 -18.08
N SER A 356 9.01 15.34 -19.25
CA SER A 356 7.88 16.03 -19.90
C SER A 356 6.60 15.86 -19.08
N ILE A 357 5.58 16.69 -19.34
CA ILE A 357 4.29 16.60 -18.65
C ILE A 357 3.65 15.22 -18.89
N GLU A 358 3.71 14.70 -20.11
CA GLU A 358 3.16 13.39 -20.47
C GLU A 358 3.86 12.26 -19.71
N SER A 359 5.19 12.32 -19.66
CA SER A 359 6.00 11.38 -18.88
C SER A 359 5.70 11.48 -17.39
N ALA A 360 5.44 12.68 -16.86
CA ALA A 360 5.02 12.87 -15.47
C ALA A 360 3.67 12.24 -15.18
N ILE A 361 2.69 12.43 -16.07
CA ILE A 361 1.38 11.81 -15.93
C ILE A 361 1.52 10.28 -15.88
N ASP A 362 2.26 9.68 -16.79
CA ASP A 362 2.49 8.23 -16.81
C ASP A 362 3.24 7.76 -15.56
N TYR A 363 4.32 8.45 -15.19
CA TYR A 363 5.16 8.12 -14.03
C TYR A 363 4.36 8.09 -12.72
N TYR A 364 3.64 9.18 -12.43
CA TYR A 364 2.83 9.29 -11.22
C TYR A 364 1.59 8.39 -11.26
N SER A 365 0.99 8.16 -12.44
CA SER A 365 -0.13 7.19 -12.55
C SER A 365 0.33 5.77 -12.21
N LYS A 366 1.49 5.36 -12.73
CA LYS A 366 2.09 4.06 -12.42
C LYS A 366 2.47 3.94 -10.94
N ALA A 367 2.91 5.03 -10.31
CA ALA A 367 3.25 5.06 -8.88
C ALA A 367 2.08 4.69 -7.96
N TYR A 368 0.84 4.79 -8.45
CA TYR A 368 -0.38 4.47 -7.70
C TYR A 368 -1.24 3.39 -8.37
N ALA A 369 -0.75 2.69 -9.39
CA ALA A 369 -1.54 1.68 -10.11
C ALA A 369 -2.10 0.58 -9.18
N GLY A 370 -1.35 0.21 -8.13
CA GLY A 370 -1.83 -0.74 -7.13
C GLY A 370 -2.95 -0.22 -6.22
N PHE A 371 -3.09 1.10 -6.04
CA PHE A 371 -4.04 1.73 -5.09
C PHE A 371 -5.52 1.50 -5.46
N CYS A 372 -5.78 0.99 -6.65
CA CYS A 372 -7.11 0.77 -7.21
C CYS A 372 -7.79 -0.51 -6.74
N HIS A 373 -7.01 -1.45 -6.18
CA HIS A 373 -7.50 -2.77 -5.78
C HIS A 373 -7.43 -3.02 -4.27
N PHE A 374 -6.91 -2.08 -3.49
CA PHE A 374 -6.87 -2.21 -2.03
C PHE A 374 -8.25 -1.97 -1.44
N ILE A 375 -8.71 -2.94 -0.65
CA ILE A 375 -9.87 -2.77 0.22
C ILE A 375 -9.48 -1.75 1.27
N THR A 376 -10.22 -0.65 1.36
CA THR A 376 -10.00 0.36 2.39
C THR A 376 -10.35 -0.24 3.75
N SER A 377 -9.37 -0.36 4.64
CA SER A 377 -9.63 -0.52 6.07
C SER A 377 -9.90 0.85 6.70
N ASN A 378 -10.56 0.88 7.86
CA ASN A 378 -10.79 2.12 8.60
C ASN A 378 -9.46 2.79 9.02
N THR A 379 -8.38 2.03 9.14
CA THR A 379 -7.06 2.55 9.51
C THR A 379 -6.40 3.37 8.40
N HIS A 380 -6.83 3.25 7.15
CA HIS A 380 -6.30 4.06 6.04
C HIS A 380 -7.29 5.16 5.64
N PRO A 381 -6.82 6.37 5.28
CA PRO A 381 -7.64 7.30 4.51
C PRO A 381 -8.09 6.66 3.18
N PRO A 382 -9.21 7.10 2.58
CA PRO A 382 -9.65 6.56 1.29
C PRO A 382 -8.56 6.69 0.21
N SER A 383 -8.33 5.63 -0.59
CA SER A 383 -7.25 5.62 -1.59
C SER A 383 -7.31 6.78 -2.58
N LYS A 384 -8.51 7.22 -2.96
CA LYS A 384 -8.71 8.39 -3.83
C LYS A 384 -8.13 9.66 -3.19
N ASP A 385 -8.37 9.86 -1.90
CA ASP A 385 -7.96 11.05 -1.17
C ASP A 385 -6.44 11.00 -0.92
N ARG A 386 -5.89 9.82 -0.58
CA ARG A 386 -4.44 9.60 -0.50
C ARG A 386 -3.71 9.99 -1.79
N VAL A 387 -4.26 9.62 -2.96
CA VAL A 387 -3.63 9.93 -4.26
C VAL A 387 -3.91 11.36 -4.70
N ASN A 388 -5.15 11.83 -4.67
CA ASN A 388 -5.47 13.14 -5.21
C ASN A 388 -5.17 14.27 -4.22
N ASP A 389 -5.56 14.12 -2.95
CA ASP A 389 -5.49 15.23 -1.99
C ASP A 389 -4.10 15.36 -1.35
N LEU A 390 -3.29 14.29 -1.35
CA LEU A 390 -1.91 14.35 -0.88
C LEU A 390 -0.93 14.56 -2.04
N THR A 391 -0.94 13.68 -3.06
CA THR A 391 0.06 13.75 -4.15
C THR A 391 -0.13 14.99 -5.00
N LEU A 392 -1.36 15.33 -5.39
CA LEU A 392 -1.62 16.53 -6.21
C LEU A 392 -1.61 17.82 -5.39
N ALA A 393 -1.46 17.75 -4.07
CA ALA A 393 -1.14 18.92 -3.25
C ALA A 393 0.37 19.21 -3.24
N HIS A 394 1.22 18.21 -3.44
CA HIS A 394 2.68 18.35 -3.36
C HIS A 394 3.24 19.30 -4.44
N PRO A 395 4.01 20.36 -4.06
CA PRO A 395 4.40 21.43 -4.98
C PRO A 395 5.22 20.96 -6.19
N GLU A 396 6.23 20.11 -5.97
CA GLU A 396 7.08 19.64 -7.07
C GLU A 396 6.34 18.65 -7.97
N VAL A 397 5.43 17.83 -7.44
CA VAL A 397 4.60 16.93 -8.26
C VAL A 397 3.68 17.76 -9.15
N ARG A 398 3.04 18.79 -8.57
CA ARG A 398 2.19 19.71 -9.31
C ARG A 398 2.92 20.42 -10.44
N LYS A 399 4.16 20.85 -10.17
CA LYS A 399 5.03 21.49 -11.15
C LYS A 399 5.39 20.52 -12.28
N SER A 400 5.78 19.28 -11.98
CA SER A 400 6.05 18.25 -13.00
C SER A 400 4.84 17.93 -13.87
N LEU A 401 3.64 17.95 -13.29
CA LEU A 401 2.39 17.70 -14.00
C LEU A 401 1.84 18.93 -14.76
N GLY A 402 2.49 20.09 -14.67
CA GLY A 402 2.02 21.33 -15.28
C GLY A 402 0.70 21.84 -14.70
N CYS A 403 0.40 21.54 -13.43
CA CYS A 403 -0.87 21.92 -12.81
C CYS A 403 -1.07 23.43 -12.76
N SER A 404 -2.29 23.86 -13.09
CA SER A 404 -2.68 25.26 -12.92
C SER A 404 -2.81 25.64 -11.44
N ARG A 405 -2.65 26.93 -11.12
CA ARG A 405 -2.72 27.47 -9.75
C ARG A 405 -4.12 27.39 -9.10
N SER A 406 -5.19 27.11 -9.85
CA SER A 406 -6.55 27.38 -9.37
C SER A 406 -7.37 26.17 -8.93
N LYS A 407 -6.85 24.93 -9.04
CA LYS A 407 -7.74 23.76 -9.18
C LYS A 407 -7.61 22.59 -8.20
N ASN A 408 -6.72 22.62 -7.21
CA ASN A 408 -6.79 21.61 -6.14
C ASN A 408 -7.56 22.15 -4.94
N SER A 409 -8.55 21.37 -4.48
CA SER A 409 -9.28 21.63 -3.24
C SER A 409 -8.41 21.37 -2.00
N ALA A 410 -7.46 20.45 -2.10
CA ALA A 410 -6.54 20.13 -1.02
C ALA A 410 -5.30 21.04 -1.03
N GLY A 411 -4.88 21.44 0.17
CA GLY A 411 -3.63 22.11 0.46
C GLY A 411 -2.56 21.14 0.91
N TYR A 412 -1.31 21.60 0.76
CA TYR A 412 -0.13 20.82 1.11
C TYR A 412 0.27 21.00 2.56
N CYS A 413 0.62 19.91 3.23
CA CYS A 413 1.22 19.92 4.55
C CYS A 413 2.74 19.96 4.43
N ASP A 414 3.37 21.03 4.90
CA ASP A 414 4.83 21.22 4.79
C ASP A 414 5.60 20.76 6.04
N GLY A 415 4.89 20.25 7.04
CA GLY A 415 5.44 19.87 8.35
C GLY A 415 5.71 21.05 9.30
N ILE A 416 5.53 22.30 8.86
CA ILE A 416 5.78 23.52 9.64
C ILE A 416 4.45 24.15 10.09
N SER A 417 3.45 24.16 9.21
CA SER A 417 2.13 24.73 9.46
C SER A 417 1.11 23.63 9.78
N SER A 418 0.25 23.89 10.77
CA SER A 418 -0.92 23.05 11.05
C SER A 418 -2.09 23.29 10.08
N THR A 419 -1.98 24.32 9.25
CA THR A 419 -2.97 24.62 8.18
C THR A 419 -2.36 24.28 6.83
N PRO A 420 -3.05 23.47 6.00
CA PRO A 420 -2.58 23.14 4.65
C PRO A 420 -2.39 24.39 3.80
N LYS A 421 -1.28 24.46 3.05
CA LYS A 421 -0.99 25.56 2.11
C LYS A 421 -1.71 25.31 0.79
N LEU A 422 -2.69 26.16 0.47
CA LEU A 422 -3.35 26.15 -0.83
C LEU A 422 -2.43 26.77 -1.88
N TYR A 423 -1.93 25.95 -2.81
CA TYR A 423 -1.08 26.45 -3.89
C TYR A 423 -1.90 27.19 -4.93
N GLY A 424 -1.53 28.45 -5.16
CA GLY A 424 -2.03 29.25 -6.26
C GLY A 424 -3.20 30.17 -5.93
N GLN A 425 -3.65 30.20 -4.67
CA GLN A 425 -4.25 31.42 -4.15
C GLN A 425 -3.15 32.45 -3.95
N PRO A 426 -3.29 33.70 -4.46
CA PRO A 426 -2.36 34.76 -4.10
C PRO A 426 -2.29 34.81 -2.56
N PRO A 427 -1.11 35.01 -1.95
CA PRO A 427 -0.97 35.10 -0.51
C PRO A 427 -2.06 36.04 -0.03
N ARG A 428 -2.99 35.51 0.77
CA ARG A 428 -4.16 36.25 1.24
C ARG A 428 -3.56 37.52 1.81
N GLN A 429 -3.75 38.66 1.13
CA GLN A 429 -3.21 39.93 1.63
C GLN A 429 -3.77 40.00 3.03
N GLU A 430 -2.92 39.82 4.04
CA GLU A 430 -3.31 40.06 5.41
C GLU A 430 -3.86 41.46 5.33
N ARG A 431 -5.18 41.59 5.48
CA ARG A 431 -5.80 42.88 5.66
C ARG A 431 -5.18 43.33 6.95
N LYS A 432 -4.04 44.03 6.87
CA LYS A 432 -3.49 44.85 7.94
C LYS A 432 -4.72 45.57 8.40
N ARG A 433 -5.27 45.17 9.55
CA ARG A 433 -6.42 45.85 10.14
C ARG A 433 -5.90 47.26 10.29
N GLN A 434 -6.25 48.14 9.35
CA GLN A 434 -6.00 49.56 9.48
C GLN A 434 -6.68 49.88 10.79
N TRP A 435 -5.86 50.08 11.81
CA TRP A 435 -6.30 50.43 13.13
C TRP A 435 -7.03 51.75 12.95
N ARG A 436 -8.35 51.70 12.80
CA ARG A 436 -9.17 52.91 12.74
C ARG A 436 -9.07 53.47 14.15
N PRO A 437 -8.41 54.62 14.37
CA PRO A 437 -8.41 55.22 15.68
C PRO A 437 -9.87 55.42 16.08
N LYS A 438 -10.23 54.91 17.27
CA LYS A 438 -11.55 55.19 17.87
C LYS A 438 -11.71 56.71 17.88
N LYS A 439 -12.64 57.25 17.10
CA LYS A 439 -13.04 58.65 17.23
C LYS A 439 -13.58 58.83 18.65
N HIS A 440 -12.80 59.44 19.52
CA HIS A 440 -13.32 59.96 20.78
C HIS A 440 -14.38 61.00 20.44
N GLY A 441 -15.64 60.67 20.74
CA GLY A 441 -16.75 61.59 20.64
C GLY A 441 -16.46 62.80 21.52
N ARG A 442 -16.35 63.98 20.90
CA ARG A 442 -16.44 65.24 21.62
C ARG A 442 -17.83 65.34 22.23
N SER A 443 -17.89 65.23 23.55
CA SER A 443 -18.97 65.77 24.37
C SER A 443 -19.17 67.23 24.01
N ARG A 444 -20.30 67.58 23.39
CA ARG A 444 -20.75 68.97 23.28
C ARG A 444 -21.40 69.36 24.61
N ARG A 445 -21.14 70.62 24.99
CA ARG A 445 -21.73 71.34 26.12
C ARG A 445 -23.24 71.31 26.12
#